data_AF-A0A443K7M4-F1
#
_entry.id   AF-A0A443K7M4-F1
#
_cell.length_a   1.000
_cell.length_b   1.000
_cell.length_c   1.000
_cell.angle_alpha   90.00
_cell.angle_beta   90.00
_cell.angle_gamma   90.00
#
_symmetry.space_group_name_H-M   'P 1'
#
loop_
_entity.id
_entity.type
_entity.pdbx_description
1 polymer ?
#
loop_
_entity_poly.entity_id
_entity_poly.type
_entity_poly.pdbx_seq_one_letter_code
_entity_poly.pdbx_strand_id
1 'polypeptide(L)'
;MGKMESQTPMLLAFGSDELAALRADIAALRAEIAQVRMTPMDEWIKVQEYAKIVGRSERTVREWIKSGQVESKRTGGVLLVRR
;
A
#
# COMPACT_ATOMS: atom_id res chain seq x y z
N MET A 1 3.28 16.47 -45.75
CA MET A 1 1.96 16.91 -45.26
C MET A 1 1.26 15.69 -44.66
N GLY A 2 1.41 15.44 -43.35
CA GLY A 2 0.83 14.27 -42.67
C GLY A 2 -0.59 14.61 -42.18
N LYS A 3 -1.58 13.80 -42.55
CA LYS A 3 -2.97 13.99 -42.11
C LYS A 3 -3.07 13.71 -40.61
N MET A 4 -3.55 14.70 -39.87
CA MET A 4 -3.86 14.58 -38.45
C MET A 4 -5.18 13.82 -38.34
N GLU A 5 -5.12 12.52 -38.07
CA GLU A 5 -6.31 11.73 -37.76
C GLU A 5 -6.88 12.25 -36.44
N SER A 6 -7.90 13.09 -36.55
CA SER A 6 -8.71 13.51 -35.42
C SER A 6 -9.51 12.30 -34.93
N GLN A 7 -8.94 11.60 -33.95
CA GLN A 7 -9.64 10.58 -33.18
C GLN A 7 -10.87 11.25 -32.57
N THR A 8 -12.05 10.96 -33.11
CA THR A 8 -13.32 11.50 -32.59
C THR A 8 -13.44 11.05 -31.15
N PRO A 9 -13.62 11.95 -30.17
CA PRO A 9 -13.85 11.53 -28.80
C PRO A 9 -15.15 10.73 -28.79
N MET A 10 -15.03 9.42 -28.59
CA MET A 10 -16.17 8.56 -28.38
C MET A 10 -16.85 9.05 -27.11
N LEU A 11 -18.00 9.71 -27.27
CA LEU A 11 -18.82 10.15 -26.15
C LEU A 11 -19.46 8.91 -25.53
N LEU A 12 -18.79 8.35 -24.53
CA LEU A 12 -19.34 7.28 -23.69
C LEU A 12 -20.46 7.88 -22.85
N ALA A 13 -21.72 7.60 -23.23
CA ALA A 13 -22.88 7.93 -22.43
C ALA A 13 -22.95 6.98 -21.24
N PHE A 14 -22.20 7.29 -20.18
CA PHE A 14 -22.38 6.63 -18.89
C PHE A 14 -23.67 7.16 -18.26
N GLY A 15 -24.48 6.27 -17.70
CA GLY A 15 -25.62 6.70 -16.90
C GLY A 15 -25.14 7.58 -15.76
N SER A 16 -25.83 8.70 -15.51
CA SER A 16 -25.53 9.59 -14.37
C SER A 16 -25.48 8.82 -13.05
N ASP A 17 -26.32 7.79 -12.95
CA ASP A 17 -26.51 7.00 -11.73
C ASP A 17 -25.35 6.03 -11.51
N GLU A 18 -24.81 5.42 -12.57
CA GLU A 18 -23.63 4.57 -12.50
C GLU A 18 -22.38 5.37 -12.09
N LEU A 19 -22.23 6.57 -12.64
CA LEU A 19 -21.13 7.48 -12.27
C LEU A 19 -21.28 7.96 -10.82
N ALA A 20 -22.50 8.21 -10.35
CA ALA A 20 -22.77 8.60 -8.98
C ALA A 20 -22.44 7.45 -8.01
N ALA A 21 -22.84 6.21 -8.35
CA ALA A 21 -22.52 5.02 -7.57
C ALA A 21 -21.00 4.81 -7.47
N LEU A 22 -20.29 4.87 -8.59
CA LEU A 22 -18.83 4.71 -8.60
C LEU A 22 -18.12 5.80 -7.77
N ARG A 23 -18.61 7.04 -7.80
CA ARG A 23 -18.06 8.13 -6.97
C ARG A 23 -18.29 7.89 -5.48
N ALA A 24 -19.45 7.34 -5.12
CA ALA A 24 -19.77 6.98 -3.74
C ALA A 24 -18.84 5.86 -3.24
N ASP A 25 -18.62 4.83 -4.05
CA ASP A 25 -17.70 3.73 -3.72
C ASP A 25 -16.25 4.22 -3.54
N ILE A 26 -15.77 5.08 -4.45
CA ILE A 26 -14.44 5.67 -4.33
C ILE A 26 -14.32 6.52 -3.06
N ALA A 27 -15.38 7.26 -2.70
CA ALA A 27 -15.39 8.07 -1.48
C ALA A 27 -15.35 7.19 -0.22
N ALA A 28 -16.11 6.09 -0.20
CA ALA A 28 -16.11 5.11 0.89
C ALA A 28 -14.72 4.46 1.07
N LEU A 29 -14.12 3.96 -0.02
CA LEU A 29 -12.79 3.36 0.03
C LEU A 29 -11.72 4.35 0.52
N ARG A 30 -11.80 5.62 0.09
CA ARG A 30 -10.89 6.66 0.58
C ARG A 30 -11.07 6.94 2.08
N ALA A 31 -12.30 6.94 2.57
CA ALA A 31 -12.59 7.12 3.99
C ALA A 31 -12.03 5.95 4.83
N GLU A 32 -12.22 4.71 4.38
CA GLU A 32 -11.64 3.53 5.04
C GLU A 32 -10.11 3.59 5.08
N ILE A 33 -9.46 3.90 3.96
CA ILE A 33 -8.00 4.07 3.92
C ILE A 33 -7.55 5.18 4.87
N ALA A 34 -8.28 6.29 4.94
CA ALA A 34 -7.97 7.38 5.86
C ALA A 34 -8.09 6.94 7.33
N GLN A 35 -9.12 6.20 7.69
CA GLN A 35 -9.31 5.65 9.04
C GLN A 35 -8.18 4.67 9.42
N VAL A 36 -7.78 3.79 8.50
CA VAL A 36 -6.64 2.88 8.68
C VAL A 36 -5.34 3.66 8.87
N ARG A 37 -5.13 4.78 8.15
CA ARG A 37 -3.96 5.64 8.34
C ARG A 37 -4.00 6.44 9.65
N MET A 38 -5.19 6.79 10.16
CA MET A 38 -5.36 7.49 11.43
C MET A 38 -5.13 6.58 12.64
N THR A 39 -5.34 5.28 12.49
CA THR A 39 -4.89 4.29 13.47
C THR A 39 -3.40 4.07 13.22
N PRO A 40 -2.50 4.41 14.16
CA PRO A 40 -1.08 4.18 13.93
C PRO A 40 -0.87 2.68 13.69
N MET A 41 -0.45 2.31 12.47
CA MET A 41 0.08 0.98 12.25
C MET A 41 1.28 0.82 13.17
N ASP A 42 1.32 -0.25 13.94
CA ASP A 42 2.47 -0.55 14.80
C ASP A 42 3.73 -0.51 13.93
N GLU A 43 4.54 0.51 14.17
CA GLU A 43 5.79 0.76 13.45
C GLU A 43 6.77 -0.41 13.62
N TRP A 44 6.59 -1.17 14.71
CA TRP A 44 7.41 -2.29 15.11
C TRP A 44 6.66 -3.60 14.90
N ILE A 45 7.03 -4.33 13.84
CA ILE A 45 6.45 -5.62 13.52
C ILE A 45 7.44 -6.76 13.75
N LYS A 46 6.95 -8.00 13.85
CA LYS A 46 7.83 -9.18 13.99
C LYS A 46 8.65 -9.38 12.71
N VAL A 47 9.86 -9.90 12.85
CA VAL A 47 10.75 -10.25 11.72
C VAL A 47 10.05 -11.12 10.67
N GLN A 48 9.26 -12.11 11.11
CA GLN A 48 8.50 -12.98 10.21
C GLN A 48 7.50 -12.20 9.36
N GLU A 49 6.85 -11.19 9.93
CA GLU A 49 5.86 -10.39 9.20
C GLU A 49 6.52 -9.43 8.23
N TYR A 50 7.60 -8.77 8.68
CA TYR A 50 8.43 -7.93 7.81
C TYR A 50 8.96 -8.70 6.60
N ALA A 51 9.43 -9.94 6.83
CA ALA A 51 9.92 -10.83 5.78
C ALA A 51 8.87 -11.10 4.68
N LYS A 52 7.61 -11.33 5.07
CA LYS A 52 6.49 -11.50 4.13
C LYS A 52 6.22 -10.22 3.33
N ILE A 53 6.20 -9.07 4.00
CA ILE A 53 5.92 -7.77 3.37
C ILE A 53 6.97 -7.44 2.30
N VAL A 54 8.26 -7.67 2.60
CA VAL A 54 9.36 -7.36 1.67
C VAL A 54 9.69 -8.49 0.69
N GLY A 55 8.98 -9.63 0.77
CA GLY A 55 9.19 -10.78 -0.10
C GLY A 55 10.56 -11.44 0.06
N ARG A 56 11.11 -11.49 1.28
CA ARG A 56 12.43 -12.09 1.58
C ARG A 56 12.34 -13.11 2.71
N SER A 57 13.42 -13.88 2.89
CA SER A 57 13.51 -14.83 4.00
C SER A 57 13.77 -14.11 5.33
N GLU A 58 13.34 -14.70 6.45
CA GLU A 58 13.71 -14.20 7.78
C GLU A 58 15.23 -14.12 7.99
N ARG A 59 15.98 -15.03 7.36
CA ARG A 59 17.44 -15.01 7.40
C ARG A 59 17.99 -13.73 6.77
N THR A 60 17.50 -13.35 5.60
CA THR A 60 17.87 -12.12 4.90
C THR A 60 17.56 -10.89 5.76
N VAL A 61 16.38 -10.86 6.38
CA VAL A 61 16.01 -9.76 7.30
C VAL A 61 16.96 -9.71 8.50
N ARG A 62 17.35 -10.85 9.08
CA ARG A 62 18.35 -10.87 10.17
C ARG A 62 19.73 -10.42 9.72
N GLU A 63 20.11 -10.69 8.48
CA GLU A 63 21.35 -10.17 7.89
C GLU A 63 21.27 -8.64 7.74
N TRP A 64 20.14 -8.09 7.30
CA TRP A 64 19.91 -6.65 7.25
C TRP A 64 19.94 -5.96 8.62
N ILE A 65 19.40 -6.62 9.65
CA ILE A 65 19.50 -6.15 11.03
C ILE A 65 20.98 -6.10 11.46
N LYS A 66 21.75 -7.16 11.17
CA LYS A 66 23.19 -7.22 11.50
C LYS A 66 23.99 -6.16 10.75
N SER A 67 23.63 -5.86 9.50
CA SER A 67 24.28 -4.83 8.70
C SER A 67 23.79 -3.41 9.00
N GLY A 68 22.82 -3.24 9.92
CA GLY A 68 22.24 -1.94 10.27
C GLY A 68 21.32 -1.34 9.21
N GLN A 69 20.90 -2.11 8.21
CA GLN A 69 19.96 -1.65 7.17
C GLN A 69 18.53 -1.54 7.66
N VAL A 70 18.18 -2.30 8.70
CA VAL A 70 16.84 -2.28 9.32
C VAL A 70 16.98 -2.07 10.81
N GLU A 71 16.29 -1.06 11.35
CA GLU A 71 16.20 -0.84 12.78
C GLU A 71 15.50 -2.01 13.46
N SER A 72 16.07 -2.48 14.56
CA SER A 72 15.50 -3.58 15.33
C SER A 72 15.53 -3.29 16.83
N LYS A 73 14.55 -3.85 17.53
CA LYS A 73 14.52 -3.86 19.00
C LYS A 73 14.02 -5.19 19.52
N ARG A 74 14.31 -5.50 20.79
CA ARG A 74 13.77 -6.67 21.48
C ARG A 74 12.81 -6.25 22.57
N THR A 75 11.65 -6.90 22.63
CA THR A 75 10.65 -6.69 23.67
C THR A 75 10.07 -8.05 24.08
N GLY A 76 10.19 -8.42 25.35
CA GLY A 76 9.67 -9.71 25.86
C GLY A 76 10.21 -10.95 25.13
N GLY A 77 11.47 -10.93 24.67
CA GLY A 77 12.09 -12.01 23.92
C GLY A 77 11.78 -12.01 22.41
N VAL A 78 10.84 -11.20 21.95
CA VAL A 78 10.48 -11.06 20.52
C VAL A 78 11.40 -10.05 19.85
N LEU A 79 11.91 -10.39 18.65
CA LEU A 79 12.66 -9.48 17.80
C LEU A 79 11.69 -8.73 16.88
N LEU A 80 11.67 -7.41 17.02
CA LEU A 80 10.86 -6.50 16.24
C LEU A 80 11.75 -5.71 15.29
N VAL A 81 11.19 -5.36 14.14
CA VAL A 81 11.82 -4.55 13.10
C VAL A 81 10.90 -3.40 12.74
N ARG A 82 11.52 -2.26 12.46
CA ARG A 82 10.82 -1.08 11.98
C ARG A 82 10.40 -1.31 10.53
N ARG A 83 9.10 -1.17 10.26
CA ARG A 83 8.52 -1.26 8.92
C ARG A 83 8.99 -0.13 8.02
#